data_AF-A0A2E7CZW9-F1
#
_entry.id   AF-A0A2E7CZW9-F1
#
_cell.length_a   1.000
_cell.length_b   1.000
_cell.length_c   1.000
_cell.angle_alpha   90.00
_cell.angle_beta   90.00
_cell.angle_gamma   90.00
#
_symmetry.space_group_name_H-M   'P 1'
#
loop_
_entity.id
_entity.type
_entity.pdbx_description
1 polymer ?
#
loop_
_entity_poly.entity_id
_entity_poly.type
_entity_poly.pdbx_seq_one_letter_code
_entity_poly.pdbx_strand_id
1 'polypeptide(L)'
;MYLLIPKGVSKTQPAPAVLCVHGHGDYGHHVIVGRTDIEGTAESIKKANYDYGLQFVRRGYVVAAPCMIPFGPRVDRKRYGGDPCATTFVRMQALGQLSITANIRDLRWSIDLLQRRPEVIKDKIGCAGLSYGGRMTMMVSAVDPRIKVASVSGALNLLQERITHRYSCGSQIVPGLIEYGDYSEIGSLIAPRPCVWEAGSTDGLIVPKWSDTFRDRLKRAYAASGHAKDLHFDNFEGGHRWSGVVAFPLFDRVLKD
;
A
#
# COMPACT_ATOMS: atom_id res chain seq x y z
N MET A 1 -14.95 1.12 -5.86
CA MET A 1 -14.03 0.07 -5.40
C MET A 1 -14.19 -1.14 -6.31
N TYR A 2 -13.12 -1.88 -6.58
CA TYR A 2 -13.22 -3.17 -7.25
C TYR A 2 -13.10 -4.31 -6.25
N LEU A 3 -13.87 -5.39 -6.48
CA LEU A 3 -13.75 -6.67 -5.82
C LEU A 3 -13.54 -7.72 -6.90
N LEU A 4 -12.38 -8.38 -6.91
CA LEU A 4 -12.05 -9.43 -7.87
C LEU A 4 -12.07 -10.76 -7.15
N ILE A 5 -12.81 -11.71 -7.70
CA ILE A 5 -12.96 -13.06 -7.17
C ILE A 5 -12.37 -14.02 -8.22
N PRO A 6 -11.35 -14.83 -7.87
CA PRO A 6 -10.83 -15.83 -8.78
C PRO A 6 -11.91 -16.83 -9.20
N LYS A 7 -11.85 -17.31 -10.44
CA LYS A 7 -12.78 -18.36 -10.91
C LYS A 7 -12.71 -19.58 -9.98
N GLY A 8 -13.88 -20.12 -9.62
CA GLY A 8 -14.01 -21.27 -8.72
C GLY A 8 -14.08 -20.92 -7.23
N VAL A 9 -13.66 -19.71 -6.82
CA VAL A 9 -13.84 -19.27 -5.43
C VAL A 9 -15.30 -18.96 -5.17
N SER A 10 -15.84 -19.49 -4.07
CA SER A 10 -17.24 -19.37 -3.71
C SER A 10 -17.43 -19.53 -2.19
N LYS A 11 -18.68 -19.53 -1.71
CA LYS A 11 -19.00 -19.80 -0.30
C LYS A 11 -18.50 -21.18 0.18
N THR A 12 -18.58 -22.19 -0.68
CA THR A 12 -18.18 -23.57 -0.35
C THR A 12 -16.70 -23.84 -0.63
N GLN A 13 -16.03 -22.93 -1.33
CA GLN A 13 -14.60 -22.97 -1.61
C GLN A 13 -14.01 -21.56 -1.43
N PRO A 14 -13.94 -21.06 -0.17
CA PRO A 14 -13.46 -19.72 0.10
C PRO A 14 -11.93 -19.65 -0.07
N ALA A 15 -11.42 -18.43 -0.28
CA ALA A 15 -10.00 -18.17 -0.48
C ALA A 15 -9.48 -17.08 0.48
N PRO A 16 -8.16 -17.01 0.74
CA PRO A 16 -7.57 -15.85 1.38
C PRO A 16 -7.78 -14.58 0.53
N ALA A 17 -7.67 -13.42 1.17
CA ALA A 17 -7.89 -12.14 0.50
C ALA A 17 -6.70 -11.18 0.63
N VAL A 18 -6.62 -10.23 -0.30
CA VAL A 18 -5.63 -9.15 -0.27
C VAL A 18 -6.29 -7.80 -0.53
N LEU A 19 -6.07 -6.85 0.37
CA LEU A 19 -6.34 -5.43 0.12
C LEU A 19 -5.20 -4.85 -0.73
N CYS A 20 -5.47 -4.51 -1.98
CA CYS A 20 -4.49 -3.92 -2.90
C CYS A 20 -4.70 -2.41 -3.02
N VAL A 21 -3.69 -1.63 -2.61
CA VAL A 21 -3.80 -0.18 -2.41
C VAL A 21 -3.03 0.57 -3.48
N HIS A 22 -3.72 1.36 -4.30
CA HIS A 22 -3.10 2.06 -5.41
C HIS A 22 -2.15 3.20 -4.99
N GLY A 23 -1.17 3.49 -5.83
CA GLY A 23 -0.25 4.62 -5.65
C GLY A 23 -0.80 5.97 -6.11
N HIS A 24 0.08 6.97 -6.11
CA HIS A 24 -0.23 8.28 -6.67
C HIS A 24 -0.12 8.18 -8.20
N GLY A 25 -1.12 8.68 -8.91
CA GLY A 25 -1.16 8.63 -10.37
C GLY A 25 -2.56 8.94 -10.91
N ASP A 26 -2.67 8.95 -12.23
CA ASP A 26 -3.89 9.38 -12.93
C ASP A 26 -5.01 8.34 -12.85
N TYR A 27 -4.67 7.06 -12.78
CA TYR A 27 -5.61 5.96 -12.98
C TYR A 27 -6.14 5.33 -11.69
N GLY A 28 -5.64 5.75 -10.52
CA GLY A 28 -6.07 5.25 -9.22
C GLY A 28 -6.11 3.72 -9.15
N HIS A 29 -7.23 3.16 -8.71
CA HIS A 29 -7.38 1.70 -8.59
C HIS A 29 -7.56 0.93 -9.90
N HIS A 30 -7.73 1.57 -11.07
CA HIS A 30 -7.95 0.89 -12.35
C HIS A 30 -6.73 0.06 -12.77
N VAL A 31 -5.54 0.64 -12.63
CA VAL A 31 -4.27 0.00 -12.96
C VAL A 31 -3.99 -1.20 -12.05
N ILE A 32 -4.49 -1.19 -10.82
CA ILE A 32 -4.29 -2.29 -9.85
C ILE A 32 -5.01 -3.57 -10.26
N VAL A 33 -6.16 -3.42 -10.92
CA VAL A 33 -7.01 -4.55 -11.32
C VAL A 33 -6.89 -4.89 -12.81
N GLY A 34 -5.92 -4.29 -13.51
CA GLY A 34 -5.63 -4.61 -14.91
C GLY A 34 -6.70 -4.13 -15.90
N ARG A 35 -7.36 -2.99 -15.66
CA ARG A 35 -8.37 -2.41 -16.57
C ARG A 35 -7.77 -1.76 -17.81
N THR A 36 -7.11 -2.56 -18.65
CA THR A 36 -6.41 -2.13 -19.89
C THR A 36 -7.35 -1.60 -20.98
N ASP A 37 -8.66 -1.74 -20.80
CA ASP A 37 -9.70 -1.13 -21.64
C ASP A 37 -9.83 0.39 -21.44
N ILE A 38 -9.27 0.94 -20.36
CA ILE A 38 -9.22 2.39 -20.13
C ILE A 38 -7.95 2.96 -20.74
N GLU A 39 -8.08 4.03 -21.54
CA GLU A 39 -6.97 4.70 -22.20
C GLU A 39 -5.82 5.02 -21.23
N GLY A 40 -4.58 4.73 -21.66
CA GLY A 40 -3.36 5.01 -20.91
C GLY A 40 -3.04 4.06 -19.74
N THR A 41 -4.00 3.27 -19.27
CA THR A 41 -3.76 2.32 -18.17
C THR A 41 -2.80 1.19 -18.55
N ALA A 42 -2.86 0.68 -19.79
CA ALA A 42 -1.99 -0.40 -20.26
C ALA A 42 -0.50 -0.01 -20.19
N GLU A 43 -0.15 1.19 -20.65
CA GLU A 43 1.22 1.71 -20.54
C GLU A 43 1.62 1.99 -19.10
N SER A 44 0.71 2.51 -18.27
CA SER A 44 0.96 2.69 -16.83
C SER A 44 1.23 1.37 -16.11
N ILE A 45 0.48 0.31 -16.43
CA ILE A 45 0.67 -1.04 -15.89
C ILE A 45 2.04 -1.56 -16.34
N LYS A 46 2.34 -1.51 -17.64
CA LYS A 46 3.61 -2.01 -18.20
C LYS A 46 4.82 -1.32 -17.57
N LYS A 47 4.77 0.00 -17.37
CA LYS A 47 5.87 0.78 -16.81
C LYS A 47 6.21 0.38 -15.37
N ALA A 48 5.20 0.18 -14.54
CA ALA A 48 5.38 0.04 -13.09
C ALA A 48 4.98 -1.34 -12.55
N ASN A 49 4.64 -2.29 -13.43
CA ASN A 49 4.09 -3.60 -13.06
C ASN A 49 2.87 -3.47 -12.12
N TYR A 50 2.03 -2.48 -12.38
CA TYR A 50 1.08 -1.93 -11.39
C TYR A 50 -0.18 -2.78 -11.19
N ASP A 51 -0.38 -3.84 -11.96
CA ASP A 51 -1.56 -4.73 -11.89
C ASP A 51 -1.43 -5.81 -10.82
N TYR A 52 -0.70 -5.56 -9.73
CA TYR A 52 -0.47 -6.54 -8.67
C TYR A 52 -1.77 -7.07 -8.04
N GLY A 53 -2.86 -6.30 -8.07
CA GLY A 53 -4.18 -6.82 -7.70
C GLY A 53 -4.66 -7.95 -8.63
N LEU A 54 -4.53 -7.77 -9.95
CA LEU A 54 -4.78 -8.85 -10.92
C LEU A 54 -3.81 -10.03 -10.73
N GLN A 55 -2.54 -9.75 -10.41
CA GLN A 55 -1.55 -10.80 -10.15
C GLN A 55 -1.91 -11.63 -8.90
N PHE A 56 -2.37 -11.01 -7.81
CA PHE A 56 -2.89 -11.72 -6.63
C PHE A 56 -4.14 -12.54 -6.97
N VAL A 57 -5.07 -12.01 -7.78
CA VAL A 57 -6.26 -12.77 -8.23
C VAL A 57 -5.87 -14.01 -9.02
N ARG A 58 -4.90 -13.89 -9.93
CA ARG A 58 -4.35 -15.03 -10.68
C ARG A 58 -3.69 -16.08 -9.78
N ARG A 59 -3.24 -15.69 -8.59
CA ARG A 59 -2.71 -16.58 -7.55
C ARG A 59 -3.78 -17.14 -6.61
N GLY A 60 -5.07 -16.91 -6.87
CA GLY A 60 -6.16 -17.48 -6.09
C GLY A 60 -6.57 -16.66 -4.86
N TYR A 61 -6.24 -15.37 -4.80
CA TYR A 61 -6.71 -14.47 -3.75
C TYR A 61 -7.96 -13.70 -4.17
N VAL A 62 -8.91 -13.51 -3.26
CA VAL A 62 -9.94 -12.49 -3.42
C VAL A 62 -9.29 -11.12 -3.21
N VAL A 63 -9.48 -10.16 -4.12
CA VAL A 63 -8.83 -8.85 -4.04
C VAL A 63 -9.85 -7.74 -3.89
N ALA A 64 -9.68 -6.91 -2.86
CA ALA A 64 -10.33 -5.61 -2.79
C ALA A 64 -9.36 -4.51 -3.21
N ALA A 65 -9.77 -3.66 -4.15
CA ALA A 65 -9.01 -2.49 -4.62
C ALA A 65 -9.87 -1.22 -4.51
N PRO A 66 -9.91 -0.57 -3.33
CA PRO A 66 -10.61 0.70 -3.16
C PRO A 66 -9.87 1.85 -3.87
N CYS A 67 -10.60 2.91 -4.23
CA CYS A 67 -10.00 4.15 -4.72
C CYS A 67 -9.95 5.16 -3.58
N MET A 68 -8.76 5.62 -3.23
CA MET A 68 -8.52 6.65 -2.23
C MET A 68 -8.90 8.03 -2.76
N ILE A 69 -9.25 8.97 -1.88
CA ILE A 69 -9.38 10.37 -2.26
C ILE A 69 -7.98 10.99 -2.46
N PRO A 70 -7.83 11.92 -3.41
CA PRO A 70 -8.75 12.31 -4.48
C PRO A 70 -8.29 11.67 -5.80
N PHE A 71 -8.30 10.35 -5.91
CA PHE A 71 -7.73 9.65 -7.07
C PHE A 71 -8.79 8.96 -7.91
N GLY A 72 -8.41 8.62 -9.16
CA GLY A 72 -9.26 7.89 -10.09
C GLY A 72 -10.64 8.53 -10.24
N PRO A 73 -11.74 7.77 -10.08
CA PRO A 73 -13.10 8.31 -10.20
C PRO A 73 -13.49 9.36 -9.14
N ARG A 74 -12.68 9.55 -8.08
CA ARG A 74 -12.97 10.48 -6.97
C ARG A 74 -12.37 11.88 -7.18
N VAL A 75 -11.98 12.20 -8.41
CA VAL A 75 -11.41 13.49 -8.77
C VAL A 75 -11.76 13.90 -10.19
N ASP A 76 -12.23 15.13 -10.34
CA ASP A 76 -12.26 15.79 -11.64
C ASP A 76 -10.93 16.54 -11.82
N ARG A 77 -9.91 15.84 -12.32
CA ARG A 77 -8.54 16.38 -12.45
C ARG A 77 -8.50 17.66 -13.30
N LYS A 78 -9.42 17.82 -14.26
CA LYS A 78 -9.49 18.99 -15.15
C LYS A 78 -9.84 20.28 -14.39
N ARG A 79 -10.44 20.18 -13.19
CA ARG A 79 -10.75 21.33 -12.33
C ARG A 79 -9.59 21.73 -11.41
N TYR A 80 -8.46 21.03 -11.46
CA TYR A 80 -7.29 21.33 -10.65
C TYR A 80 -6.21 21.97 -11.53
N GLY A 81 -5.66 23.11 -11.09
CA GLY A 81 -4.50 23.75 -11.72
C GLY A 81 -3.15 23.13 -11.31
N GLY A 82 -3.17 21.97 -10.64
CA GLY A 82 -1.98 21.32 -10.07
C GLY A 82 -2.34 19.96 -9.48
N ASP A 83 -1.47 19.40 -8.64
CA ASP A 83 -1.69 18.10 -8.02
C ASP A 83 -2.96 18.08 -7.14
N PRO A 84 -3.96 17.24 -7.47
CA PRO A 84 -5.16 17.10 -6.66
C PRO A 84 -4.88 16.58 -5.24
N CYS A 85 -3.85 15.75 -5.03
CA CYS A 85 -3.50 15.25 -3.68
C CYS A 85 -3.17 16.45 -2.76
N ALA A 86 -2.22 17.30 -3.16
CA ALA A 86 -1.84 18.48 -2.37
C ALA A 86 -3.01 19.46 -2.16
N THR A 87 -3.77 19.74 -3.22
CA THR A 87 -4.92 20.66 -3.12
C THR A 87 -6.00 20.13 -2.18
N THR A 88 -6.29 18.83 -2.26
CA THR A 88 -7.29 18.18 -1.40
C THR A 88 -6.82 18.14 0.05
N PHE A 89 -5.54 17.89 0.29
CA PHE A 89 -4.97 17.95 1.64
C PHE A 89 -5.22 19.32 2.30
N VAL A 90 -4.91 20.43 1.61
CA VAL A 90 -5.15 21.79 2.13
C VAL A 90 -6.65 22.03 2.37
N ARG A 91 -7.52 21.65 1.43
CA ARG A 91 -8.98 21.81 1.57
C ARG A 91 -9.55 21.02 2.74
N MET A 92 -9.11 19.77 2.94
CA MET A 92 -9.54 18.96 4.07
C MET A 92 -9.03 19.53 5.39
N GLN A 93 -7.77 20.00 5.41
CA GLN A 93 -7.18 20.59 6.60
C GLN A 93 -7.95 21.83 7.06
N ALA A 94 -8.43 22.66 6.11
CA ALA A 94 -9.29 23.82 6.40
C ALA A 94 -10.64 23.42 7.04
N LEU A 95 -11.08 22.17 6.88
CA LEU A 95 -12.28 21.60 7.50
C LEU A 95 -11.96 20.81 8.78
N GLY A 96 -10.73 20.87 9.30
CA GLY A 96 -10.29 20.07 10.44
C GLY A 96 -10.16 18.57 10.15
N GLN A 97 -10.04 18.19 8.87
CA GLN A 97 -9.93 16.80 8.42
C GLN A 97 -8.57 16.52 7.79
N LEU A 98 -8.16 15.24 7.79
CA LEU A 98 -6.94 14.79 7.13
C LEU A 98 -7.27 13.75 6.07
N SER A 99 -6.70 13.88 4.87
CA SER A 99 -6.90 12.88 3.81
C SER A 99 -6.32 11.52 4.19
N ILE A 100 -5.25 11.48 4.98
CA ILE A 100 -4.68 10.22 5.47
C ILE A 100 -5.66 9.45 6.35
N THR A 101 -6.36 10.11 7.28
CA THR A 101 -7.32 9.43 8.19
C THR A 101 -8.56 8.99 7.44
N ALA A 102 -9.05 9.80 6.50
CA ALA A 102 -10.15 9.41 5.62
C ALA A 102 -9.79 8.20 4.76
N ASN A 103 -8.59 8.17 4.19
CA ASN A 103 -8.14 7.04 3.38
C ASN A 103 -7.90 5.79 4.23
N ILE A 104 -7.28 5.89 5.43
CA ILE A 104 -7.16 4.75 6.36
C ILE A 104 -8.54 4.19 6.71
N ARG A 105 -9.53 5.05 7.01
CA ARG A 105 -10.91 4.61 7.28
C ARG A 105 -11.48 3.81 6.10
N ASP A 106 -11.38 4.35 4.89
CA ASP A 106 -11.90 3.69 3.68
C ASP A 106 -11.18 2.35 3.42
N LEU A 107 -9.89 2.24 3.72
CA LEU A 107 -9.12 0.99 3.67
C LEU A 107 -9.60 -0.02 4.73
N ARG A 108 -9.83 0.41 5.97
CA ARG A 108 -10.36 -0.46 7.04
C ARG A 108 -11.78 -0.96 6.74
N TRP A 109 -12.61 -0.11 6.13
CA TRP A 109 -13.93 -0.52 5.62
C TRP A 109 -13.85 -1.52 4.47
N SER A 110 -12.77 -1.48 3.68
CA SER A 110 -12.53 -2.48 2.64
C SER A 110 -12.16 -3.85 3.25
N ILE A 111 -11.42 -3.86 4.36
CA ILE A 111 -11.15 -5.07 5.16
C ILE A 111 -12.45 -5.62 5.76
N ASP A 112 -13.29 -4.73 6.31
CA ASP A 112 -14.63 -5.06 6.81
C ASP A 112 -15.51 -5.70 5.75
N LEU A 113 -15.45 -5.21 4.50
CA LEU A 113 -16.15 -5.84 3.39
C LEU A 113 -15.60 -7.24 3.14
N LEU A 114 -14.27 -7.39 3.02
CA LEU A 114 -13.62 -8.68 2.79
C LEU A 114 -14.03 -9.72 3.85
N GLN A 115 -14.00 -9.37 5.14
CA GLN A 115 -14.39 -10.28 6.22
C GLN A 115 -15.87 -10.70 6.18
N ARG A 116 -16.73 -9.92 5.53
CA ARG A 116 -18.16 -10.23 5.37
C ARG A 116 -18.46 -11.03 4.09
N ARG A 117 -17.50 -11.16 3.18
CA ARG A 117 -17.68 -11.91 1.93
C ARG A 117 -17.69 -13.42 2.20
N PRO A 118 -18.70 -14.17 1.72
CA PRO A 118 -18.69 -15.62 1.82
C PRO A 118 -17.54 -16.27 1.05
N GLU A 119 -16.98 -15.58 0.05
CA GLU A 119 -15.85 -16.03 -0.77
C GLU A 119 -14.49 -15.93 -0.04
N VAL A 120 -14.46 -15.29 1.13
CA VAL A 120 -13.22 -14.96 1.85
C VAL A 120 -13.10 -15.76 3.13
N ILE A 121 -11.91 -16.33 3.36
CA ILE A 121 -11.53 -16.86 4.67
C ILE A 121 -11.23 -15.67 5.57
N LYS A 122 -12.15 -15.38 6.50
CA LYS A 122 -12.24 -14.09 7.22
C LYS A 122 -10.97 -13.63 7.93
N ASP A 123 -10.13 -14.56 8.39
CA ASP A 123 -8.91 -14.26 9.15
C ASP A 123 -7.62 -14.39 8.33
N LYS A 124 -7.73 -14.63 7.02
CA LYS A 124 -6.60 -14.77 6.08
C LYS A 124 -6.58 -13.59 5.10
N ILE A 125 -6.28 -12.39 5.63
CA ILE A 125 -6.23 -11.13 4.87
C ILE A 125 -4.81 -10.54 4.88
N GLY A 126 -4.27 -10.27 3.70
CA GLY A 126 -3.03 -9.50 3.52
C GLY A 126 -3.28 -8.09 2.97
N CYS A 127 -2.25 -7.24 2.94
CA CYS A 127 -2.32 -5.92 2.33
C CYS A 127 -1.06 -5.59 1.52
N ALA A 128 -1.23 -5.10 0.30
CA ALA A 128 -0.13 -4.82 -0.62
C ALA A 128 -0.33 -3.48 -1.32
N GLY A 129 0.76 -2.74 -1.52
CA GLY A 129 0.71 -1.50 -2.29
C GLY A 129 2.07 -0.97 -2.68
N LEU A 130 2.08 -0.10 -3.68
CA LEU A 130 3.29 0.54 -4.23
C LEU A 130 3.18 2.07 -4.15
N SER A 131 4.30 2.73 -3.85
CA SER A 131 4.43 4.19 -3.78
C SER A 131 3.61 4.78 -2.63
N TYR A 132 2.75 5.77 -2.90
CA TYR A 132 1.69 6.18 -1.98
C TYR A 132 0.86 4.98 -1.48
N GLY A 133 0.62 3.99 -2.34
CA GLY A 133 -0.08 2.76 -1.97
C GLY A 133 0.74 1.94 -0.97
N GLY A 134 2.06 1.88 -1.12
CA GLY A 134 2.96 1.27 -0.15
C GLY A 134 2.93 2.00 1.18
N ARG A 135 2.97 3.34 1.17
CA ARG A 135 2.82 4.15 2.38
C ARG A 135 1.48 3.88 3.08
N MET A 136 0.39 3.79 2.32
CA MET A 136 -0.93 3.54 2.89
C MET A 136 -1.10 2.09 3.37
N THR A 137 -0.47 1.11 2.69
CA THR A 137 -0.34 -0.27 3.18
C THR A 137 0.39 -0.32 4.52
N MET A 138 1.50 0.42 4.66
CA MET A 138 2.22 0.55 5.94
C MET A 138 1.29 1.12 7.03
N MET A 139 0.62 2.24 6.74
CA MET A 139 -0.26 2.92 7.70
C MET A 139 -1.42 2.04 8.15
N VAL A 140 -2.16 1.43 7.21
CA VAL A 140 -3.32 0.58 7.56
C VAL A 140 -2.88 -0.70 8.24
N SER A 141 -1.76 -1.31 7.83
CA SER A 141 -1.22 -2.51 8.47
C SER A 141 -0.80 -2.22 9.91
N ALA A 142 -0.19 -1.07 10.19
CA ALA A 142 0.19 -0.66 11.53
C ALA A 142 -1.02 -0.55 12.49
N VAL A 143 -2.15 0.00 12.03
CA VAL A 143 -3.32 0.26 12.89
C VAL A 143 -4.41 -0.81 12.84
N ASP A 144 -4.37 -1.73 11.87
CA ASP A 144 -5.38 -2.78 11.71
C ASP A 144 -4.75 -4.18 11.82
N PRO A 145 -4.86 -4.84 13.00
CA PRO A 145 -4.23 -6.14 13.25
C PRO A 145 -4.88 -7.31 12.49
N ARG A 146 -5.99 -7.05 11.76
CA ARG A 146 -6.62 -8.06 10.89
C ARG A 146 -5.76 -8.38 9.67
N ILE A 147 -4.90 -7.46 9.25
CA ILE A 147 -3.90 -7.72 8.21
C ILE A 147 -2.83 -8.63 8.79
N LYS A 148 -2.67 -9.82 8.22
CA LYS A 148 -1.74 -10.87 8.69
C LYS A 148 -0.36 -10.79 8.03
N VAL A 149 -0.28 -10.22 6.84
CA VAL A 149 0.95 -10.04 6.06
C VAL A 149 0.87 -8.78 5.22
N ALA A 150 1.97 -8.04 5.11
CA ALA A 150 2.03 -6.81 4.33
C ALA A 150 3.16 -6.81 3.29
N SER A 151 2.92 -6.17 2.15
CA SER A 151 3.96 -5.79 1.18
C SER A 151 3.94 -4.29 0.94
N VAL A 152 5.00 -3.63 1.39
CA VAL A 152 5.19 -2.19 1.31
C VAL A 152 6.25 -1.90 0.26
N SER A 153 5.81 -1.54 -0.95
CA SER A 153 6.69 -1.31 -2.09
C SER A 153 6.92 0.19 -2.32
N GLY A 154 8.17 0.61 -2.53
CA GLY A 154 8.52 1.99 -2.90
C GLY A 154 8.15 3.07 -1.87
N ALA A 155 8.22 2.76 -0.57
CA ALA A 155 7.80 3.68 0.51
C ALA A 155 8.80 3.81 1.68
N LEU A 156 10.10 3.65 1.41
CA LEU A 156 11.21 3.69 2.38
C LEU A 156 11.81 5.09 2.58
N ASN A 157 10.98 6.12 2.65
CA ASN A 157 11.38 7.50 2.91
C ASN A 157 10.84 7.99 4.25
N LEU A 158 11.58 8.89 4.90
CA LEU A 158 11.23 9.46 6.20
C LEU A 158 10.48 10.79 6.04
N LEU A 159 9.73 11.21 7.06
CA LEU A 159 9.11 12.53 7.12
C LEU A 159 10.19 13.58 7.23
N GLN A 160 11.25 13.31 8.02
CA GLN A 160 12.46 14.14 8.10
C GLN A 160 13.06 14.46 6.73
N GLU A 161 13.09 13.47 5.83
CA GLU A 161 13.49 13.65 4.44
C GLU A 161 12.46 14.47 3.67
N ARG A 162 11.19 14.06 3.73
CA ARG A 162 10.12 14.62 2.90
C ARG A 162 9.88 16.11 3.11
N ILE A 163 10.05 16.61 4.34
CA ILE A 163 9.87 18.04 4.64
C ILE A 163 10.95 18.93 4.03
N THR A 164 12.07 18.35 3.57
CA THR A 164 13.13 19.10 2.87
C THR A 164 12.82 19.34 1.39
N HIS A 165 11.84 18.63 0.83
CA HIS A 165 11.49 18.75 -0.59
C HIS A 165 10.50 19.90 -0.83
N ARG A 166 10.59 20.53 -2.00
CA ARG A 166 9.66 21.58 -2.45
C ARG A 166 8.22 21.07 -2.64
N TYR A 167 8.05 19.75 -2.80
CA TYR A 167 6.76 19.10 -2.95
C TYR A 167 6.75 17.75 -2.24
N SER A 168 5.64 17.44 -1.58
CA SER A 168 5.31 16.12 -1.04
C SER A 168 3.79 15.92 -1.15
N CYS A 169 3.33 14.69 -1.41
CA CYS A 169 1.89 14.44 -1.43
C CYS A 169 1.31 14.59 -0.02
N GLY A 170 0.49 15.63 0.15
CA GLY A 170 -0.11 16.00 1.44
C GLY A 170 -0.93 14.89 2.08
N SER A 171 -1.48 13.95 1.29
CA SER A 171 -2.25 12.82 1.80
C SER A 171 -1.46 11.77 2.57
N GLN A 172 -0.16 11.96 2.74
CA GLN A 172 0.70 11.11 3.56
C GLN A 172 1.08 11.76 4.89
N ILE A 173 0.75 13.04 5.10
CA ILE A 173 1.19 13.83 6.25
C ILE A 173 0.36 13.48 7.50
N VAL A 174 1.08 13.14 8.57
CA VAL A 174 0.55 13.04 9.93
C VAL A 174 1.07 14.25 10.71
N PRO A 175 0.24 15.26 11.01
CA PRO A 175 0.65 16.42 11.79
C PRO A 175 1.21 15.99 13.16
N GLY A 176 2.31 16.61 13.59
CA GLY A 176 2.96 16.32 14.88
C GLY A 176 3.74 15.00 14.94
N LEU A 177 3.82 14.20 13.86
CA LEU A 177 4.47 12.88 13.92
C LEU A 177 5.91 12.93 14.47
N ILE A 178 6.69 13.94 14.09
CA ILE A 178 8.10 14.10 14.49
C ILE A 178 8.29 14.22 16.01
N GLU A 179 7.25 14.61 16.76
CA GLU A 179 7.29 14.62 18.23
C GLU A 179 7.34 13.22 18.85
N TYR A 180 6.86 12.21 18.11
CA TYR A 180 6.72 10.83 18.60
C TYR A 180 7.61 9.83 17.84
N GLY A 181 8.05 10.17 16.63
CA GLY A 181 8.85 9.31 15.78
C GLY A 181 8.75 9.70 14.32
N ASP A 182 8.93 8.73 13.43
CA ASP A 182 8.80 8.93 11.99
C ASP A 182 8.00 7.76 11.37
N TYR A 183 7.86 7.74 10.05
CA TYR A 183 7.21 6.66 9.32
C TYR A 183 7.85 5.29 9.56
N SER A 184 9.14 5.23 9.90
CA SER A 184 9.80 4.00 10.32
C SER A 184 9.24 3.44 11.62
N GLU A 185 8.91 4.30 12.59
CA GLU A 185 8.31 3.91 13.86
C GLU A 185 6.87 3.41 13.63
N ILE A 186 6.10 4.08 12.76
CA ILE A 186 4.79 3.56 12.34
C ILE A 186 4.93 2.20 11.64
N GLY A 187 5.86 2.06 10.69
CA GLY A 187 6.11 0.79 10.01
C GLY A 187 6.55 -0.32 10.96
N SER A 188 7.21 0.02 12.06
CA SER A 188 7.63 -0.92 13.10
C SER A 188 6.45 -1.50 13.88
N LEU A 189 5.30 -0.81 13.95
CA LEU A 189 4.07 -1.32 14.57
C LEU A 189 3.44 -2.51 13.81
N ILE A 190 3.95 -2.84 12.62
CA ILE A 190 3.53 -4.05 11.91
C ILE A 190 4.05 -5.30 12.63
N ALA A 191 5.22 -5.22 13.27
CA ALA A 191 5.76 -6.30 14.09
C ALA A 191 4.74 -6.73 15.16
N PRO A 192 4.59 -8.04 15.43
CA PRO A 192 5.42 -9.16 14.97
C PRO A 192 5.02 -9.74 13.59
N ARG A 193 4.07 -9.11 12.87
CA ARG A 193 3.53 -9.70 11.64
C ARG A 193 4.54 -9.65 10.49
N PRO A 194 4.55 -10.66 9.61
CA PRO A 194 5.42 -10.66 8.45
C PRO A 194 5.17 -9.48 7.51
N CYS A 195 6.23 -8.77 7.16
CA CYS A 195 6.18 -7.63 6.26
C CYS A 195 7.39 -7.64 5.32
N VAL A 196 7.13 -7.51 4.02
CA VAL A 196 8.18 -7.26 3.03
C VAL A 196 8.19 -5.80 2.61
N TRP A 197 9.40 -5.25 2.50
CA TRP A 197 9.65 -3.90 2.00
C TRP A 197 10.44 -3.98 0.70
N GLU A 198 9.85 -3.50 -0.39
CA GLU A 198 10.44 -3.61 -1.73
C GLU A 198 10.99 -2.26 -2.21
N ALA A 199 12.17 -2.28 -2.83
CA ALA A 199 12.75 -1.11 -3.49
C ALA A 199 13.56 -1.51 -4.73
N GLY A 200 13.37 -0.73 -5.79
CA GLY A 200 14.20 -0.83 -6.99
C GLY A 200 15.53 -0.11 -6.81
N SER A 201 16.62 -0.68 -7.31
CA SER A 201 17.98 -0.12 -7.25
C SER A 201 18.13 1.25 -7.91
N THR A 202 17.26 1.59 -8.87
CA THR A 202 17.24 2.88 -9.58
C THR A 202 15.95 3.67 -9.32
N ASP A 203 15.22 3.37 -8.24
CA ASP A 203 14.06 4.14 -7.82
C ASP A 203 14.47 5.53 -7.30
N GLY A 204 14.32 6.55 -8.14
CA GLY A 204 14.67 7.93 -7.80
C GLY A 204 13.86 8.55 -6.66
N LEU A 205 12.81 7.88 -6.15
CA LEU A 205 12.06 8.32 -4.97
C LEU A 205 12.62 7.77 -3.65
N ILE A 206 13.63 6.90 -3.71
CA ILE A 206 14.25 6.25 -2.56
C ILE A 206 15.70 6.71 -2.46
N VAL A 207 15.96 7.67 -1.57
CA VAL A 207 17.31 8.19 -1.34
C VAL A 207 18.07 7.21 -0.42
N PRO A 208 19.24 6.69 -0.83
CA PRO A 208 19.93 5.61 -0.12
C PRO A 208 20.10 5.85 1.38
N LYS A 209 20.67 7.00 1.76
CA LYS A 209 20.91 7.40 3.16
C LYS A 209 19.64 7.35 4.03
N TRP A 210 18.53 7.85 3.50
CA TRP A 210 17.26 7.89 4.24
C TRP A 210 16.62 6.50 4.30
N SER A 211 16.74 5.73 3.22
CA SER A 211 16.26 4.35 3.16
C SER A 211 17.03 3.43 4.11
N ASP A 212 18.34 3.60 4.25
CA ASP A 212 19.17 2.84 5.20
C ASP A 212 18.75 3.15 6.64
N THR A 213 18.58 4.44 6.95
CA THR A 213 18.07 4.88 8.26
C THR A 213 16.71 4.28 8.57
N PHE A 214 15.79 4.27 7.60
CA PHE A 214 14.46 3.66 7.75
C PHE A 214 14.58 2.15 8.05
N ARG A 215 15.37 1.43 7.25
CA ARG A 215 15.57 -0.02 7.37
C ARG A 215 16.18 -0.39 8.71
N ASP A 216 17.18 0.36 9.17
CA ASP A 216 17.85 0.07 10.44
C ASP A 216 16.92 0.28 11.65
N ARG A 217 16.03 1.27 11.59
CA ARG A 217 14.97 1.44 12.60
C ARG A 217 14.00 0.27 12.62
N LEU A 218 13.53 -0.21 11.46
CA LEU A 218 12.68 -1.40 11.36
C LEU A 218 13.38 -2.66 11.92
N LYS A 219 14.65 -2.89 11.53
CA LYS A 219 15.43 -4.05 12.00
C LYS A 219 15.52 -4.07 13.53
N ARG A 220 15.81 -2.92 14.15
CA ARG A 220 15.88 -2.82 15.63
C ARG A 220 14.54 -3.15 16.28
N ALA A 221 13.43 -2.64 15.74
CA ALA A 221 12.10 -2.90 16.30
C ALA A 221 11.67 -4.37 16.16
N TYR A 222 11.87 -4.98 14.99
CA TYR A 222 11.57 -6.40 14.78
C TYR A 222 12.50 -7.32 15.59
N ALA A 223 13.77 -6.95 15.77
CA ALA A 223 14.68 -7.67 16.65
C ALA A 223 14.25 -7.58 18.12
N ALA A 224 13.89 -6.38 18.59
CA ALA A 224 13.42 -6.15 19.95
C ALA A 224 12.11 -6.89 20.27
N SER A 225 11.24 -7.10 19.27
CA SER A 225 10.03 -7.91 19.43
C SER A 225 10.27 -9.42 19.35
N GLY A 226 11.50 -9.88 19.07
CA GLY A 226 11.84 -11.30 18.90
C GLY A 226 11.45 -11.90 17.55
N HIS A 227 11.07 -11.08 16.57
CA HIS A 227 10.51 -11.51 15.28
C HIS A 227 11.34 -11.02 14.09
N ALA A 228 12.67 -10.90 14.23
CA ALA A 228 13.57 -10.45 13.16
C ALA A 228 13.38 -11.21 11.83
N LYS A 229 13.01 -12.50 11.89
CA LYS A 229 12.75 -13.36 10.72
C LYS A 229 11.51 -12.97 9.90
N ASP A 230 10.62 -12.16 10.48
CA ASP A 230 9.36 -11.72 9.87
C ASP A 230 9.50 -10.35 9.18
N LEU A 231 10.68 -9.72 9.27
CA LEU A 231 11.03 -8.55 8.49
C LEU A 231 11.79 -8.96 7.23
N HIS A 232 11.21 -8.68 6.07
CA HIS A 232 11.78 -9.01 4.77
C HIS A 232 12.09 -7.75 3.97
N PHE A 233 13.16 -7.83 3.17
CA PHE A 233 13.54 -6.78 2.24
C PHE A 233 13.74 -7.38 0.85
N ASP A 234 13.12 -6.77 -0.15
CA ASP A 234 13.30 -7.10 -1.56
C ASP A 234 13.99 -5.93 -2.26
N ASN A 235 15.29 -6.08 -2.52
CA ASN A 235 16.07 -5.11 -3.28
C ASN A 235 16.28 -5.68 -4.68
N PHE A 236 15.56 -5.13 -5.66
CA PHE A 236 15.55 -5.66 -7.01
C PHE A 236 16.17 -4.68 -8.00
N GLU A 237 16.66 -5.20 -9.12
CA GLU A 237 17.14 -4.36 -10.22
C GLU A 237 15.96 -3.67 -10.92
N GLY A 238 15.96 -2.33 -10.95
CA GLY A 238 14.95 -1.54 -11.66
C GLY A 238 14.53 -0.27 -10.94
N GLY A 239 13.62 0.47 -11.56
CA GLY A 239 13.12 1.75 -11.04
C GLY A 239 11.90 1.59 -10.13
N HIS A 240 11.07 2.63 -10.10
CA HIS A 240 9.83 2.69 -9.30
C HIS A 240 8.72 1.78 -9.86
N ARG A 241 8.77 0.47 -9.52
CA ARG A 241 7.84 -0.57 -9.98
C ARG A 241 7.57 -1.63 -8.91
N TRP A 242 6.52 -2.41 -9.10
CA TRP A 242 6.17 -3.53 -8.22
C TRP A 242 7.06 -4.75 -8.54
N SER A 243 7.64 -5.36 -7.51
CA SER A 243 8.45 -6.58 -7.64
C SER A 243 7.59 -7.83 -7.48
N GLY A 244 7.05 -8.02 -6.27
CA GLY A 244 6.28 -9.22 -5.93
C GLY A 244 7.12 -10.48 -5.71
N VAL A 245 8.44 -10.47 -5.97
CA VAL A 245 9.31 -11.66 -5.92
C VAL A 245 9.33 -12.26 -4.52
N VAL A 246 9.53 -11.44 -3.49
CA VAL A 246 9.45 -11.88 -2.09
C VAL A 246 8.02 -11.84 -1.56
N ALA A 247 7.20 -10.90 -2.04
CA ALA A 247 5.83 -10.73 -1.54
C ALA A 247 4.94 -11.94 -1.84
N PHE A 248 4.94 -12.50 -3.06
CA PHE A 248 4.02 -13.58 -3.40
C PHE A 248 4.25 -14.85 -2.57
N PRO A 249 5.48 -15.39 -2.45
CA PRO A 249 5.74 -16.56 -1.61
C PRO A 249 5.46 -16.29 -0.13
N LEU A 250 5.75 -15.07 0.35
CA LEU A 250 5.47 -14.69 1.74
C LEU A 250 3.96 -14.70 2.03
N PHE A 251 3.15 -14.17 1.12
CA PHE A 251 1.70 -14.19 1.24
C PHE A 251 1.15 -15.60 1.19
N ASP A 252 1.65 -16.43 0.27
CA ASP A 252 1.25 -17.84 0.17
C ASP A 252 1.54 -18.58 1.48
N ARG A 253 2.74 -18.43 2.03
CA ARG A 253 3.13 -19.04 3.32
C ARG A 253 2.25 -18.59 4.50
N VAL A 254 1.84 -17.32 4.54
CA VAL A 254 1.10 -16.78 5.70
C VAL A 254 -0.41 -17.02 5.58
N LEU A 255 -0.93 -17.06 4.35
CA LEU A 255 -2.38 -17.03 4.11
C LEU A 255 -2.93 -18.33 3.52
N LYS A 256 -2.13 -19.18 2.88
CA LYS A 256 -2.62 -20.44 2.29
C LYS A 256 -2.30 -21.64 3.15
N ASP A 257 -1.13 -21.66 3.77
CA ASP A 257 -0.78 -22.63 4.81
C ASP A 257 -1.71 -22.47 6.03
#